data_AF-A0A932DGA2-F1
#
_entry.id   AF-A0A932DGA2-F1
#
_cell.length_a   1.000
_cell.length_b   1.000
_cell.length_c   1.000
_cell.angle_alpha   90.00
_cell.angle_beta   90.00
_cell.angle_gamma   90.00
#
_symmetry.space_group_name_H-M   'P 1'
#
loop_
_entity.id
_entity.type
_entity.pdbx_description
1 polymer ?
#
loop_
_entity_poly.entity_id
_entity_poly.type
_entity_poly.pdbx_seq_one_letter_code
_entity_poly.pdbx_strand_id
1 'polypeptide(L)' 'MAALFAIESPRVSADIVEASEFPELAERYNVYAVPKIVINDATEFVGAQPEPQFVGYVAHAAGLQDASPTAE' A
#
# COMPACT_ATOMS: atom_id res chain seq x y z
N MET A 1 4.48 -8.35 1.74
CA MET A 1 4.60 -7.38 2.86
C MET A 1 3.24 -7.02 3.45
N ALA A 2 2.27 -6.56 2.66
CA ALA A 2 0.92 -6.18 3.16
C ALA A 2 0.25 -7.25 4.07
N ALA A 3 0.25 -8.53 3.65
CA ALA A 3 -0.33 -9.61 4.46
C ALA A 3 0.36 -9.79 5.84
N LEU A 4 1.68 -9.58 5.94
CA LEU A 4 2.39 -9.65 7.22
C LEU A 4 1.90 -8.56 8.17
N PHE A 5 1.70 -7.34 7.66
CA PHE A 5 1.21 -6.21 8.48
C PHE A 5 -0.21 -6.45 9.00
N ALA A 6 -1.07 -7.09 8.19
CA ALA A 6 -2.42 -7.45 8.60
C ALA A 6 -2.44 -8.55 9.68
N ILE A 7 -1.45 -9.44 9.70
CA ILE A 7 -1.29 -10.45 10.75
C ILE A 7 -0.80 -9.80 12.05
N GLU A 8 0.19 -8.91 11.96
CA GLU A 8 0.81 -8.27 13.13
C GLU A 8 -0.10 -7.25 13.82
N SER A 9 -1.04 -6.63 13.09
CA SER A 9 -1.91 -5.59 13.64
C SER A 9 -3.36 -5.76 13.23
N PRO A 10 -4.31 -5.88 14.18
CA PRO A 10 -5.74 -5.95 13.87
C PRO A 10 -6.31 -4.65 13.30
N ARG A 11 -5.50 -3.57 13.29
CA ARG A 11 -5.88 -2.27 12.68
C ARG A 11 -5.58 -2.22 11.18
N VAL A 12 -4.94 -3.25 10.64
CA VAL A 12 -4.57 -3.35 9.23
C VAL A 12 -5.28 -4.56 8.63
N SER A 13 -6.01 -4.34 7.54
CA SER A 13 -6.50 -5.40 6.65
C SER A 13 -5.73 -5.34 5.34
N ALA A 14 -5.52 -6.49 4.72
CA ALA A 14 -4.84 -6.57 3.43
C ALA A 14 -5.52 -7.62 2.54
N ASP A 15 -5.87 -7.19 1.33
CA ASP A 15 -6.37 -8.06 0.28
C ASP A 15 -5.34 -8.14 -0.84
N ILE A 16 -5.07 -9.36 -1.32
CA ILE A 16 -4.20 -9.59 -2.47
C ILE A 16 -5.09 -9.88 -3.66
N VAL A 17 -5.01 -9.01 -4.67
CA VAL A 17 -5.79 -9.12 -5.90
C VAL A 17 -4.87 -9.51 -7.04
N GLU A 18 -5.28 -10.53 -7.80
CA GLU A 18 -4.65 -10.88 -9.07
C GLU A 18 -5.17 -9.95 -10.17
N ALA A 19 -4.31 -9.09 -10.73
CA ALA A 19 -4.75 -8.03 -11.64
C ALA A 19 -5.33 -8.52 -12.98
N SER A 20 -4.85 -9.65 -13.50
CA SER A 20 -5.35 -10.28 -14.73
C SER A 20 -6.73 -10.91 -14.58
N GLU A 21 -7.13 -11.31 -13.36
CA GLU A 21 -8.49 -11.77 -13.07
C GLU A 21 -9.51 -10.62 -12.92
N PHE A 22 -9.03 -9.40 -12.63
CA PHE A 22 -9.88 -8.23 -12.38
C PHE A 22 -9.46 -7.02 -13.24
N PRO A 23 -9.61 -7.08 -14.59
CA PRO A 23 -9.14 -6.04 -15.49
C PRO A 23 -9.80 -4.66 -15.22
N GLU A 24 -11.09 -4.62 -14.89
CA GLU A 24 -11.79 -3.36 -14.56
C GLU A 24 -11.21 -2.69 -13.30
N LEU A 25 -10.78 -3.49 -12.33
CA LEU A 25 -10.16 -3.00 -11.10
C LEU A 25 -8.73 -2.53 -11.37
N ALA A 26 -7.99 -3.28 -12.19
CA ALA A 26 -6.67 -2.88 -12.65
C ALA A 26 -6.71 -1.55 -13.42
N GLU A 27 -7.70 -1.35 -14.30
CA GLU A 27 -7.93 -0.07 -14.98
C GLU A 27 -8.28 1.05 -14.01
N ARG A 28 -9.22 0.81 -13.06
CA ARG A 28 -9.61 1.81 -12.06
C ARG A 28 -8.43 2.35 -11.26
N TYR A 29 -7.51 1.46 -10.87
CA TYR A 29 -6.30 1.82 -10.13
C TYR A 29 -5.09 2.05 -11.02
N ASN A 30 -5.25 2.16 -12.35
CA ASN A 30 -4.15 2.39 -13.29
C ASN A 30 -2.95 1.44 -13.04
N VAL A 31 -3.21 0.15 -12.91
CA VAL A 31 -2.21 -0.88 -12.66
C VAL A 31 -1.47 -1.20 -13.96
N TYR A 32 -0.31 -0.58 -14.17
CA TYR A 32 0.57 -0.85 -15.32
C TYR A 32 1.74 -1.78 -15.00
N ALA A 33 2.08 -1.92 -13.71
CA ALA A 33 3.15 -2.77 -13.23
C ALA A 33 2.79 -3.35 -11.87
N VAL A 34 3.22 -4.58 -11.62
CA VAL A 34 2.97 -5.32 -10.38
C VAL A 34 4.29 -5.57 -9.62
N PRO A 35 4.27 -5.61 -8.28
CA PRO A 35 3.12 -5.36 -7.41
C PRO A 35 2.78 -3.86 -7.34
N LYS A 36 1.48 -3.50 -7.43
CA LYS A 36 0.96 -2.16 -7.09
C LYS A 36 0.18 -2.26 -5.78
N ILE A 37 0.47 -1.36 -4.86
CA ILE A 37 -0.15 -1.32 -3.53
C ILE A 37 -0.97 -0.04 -3.48
N VAL A 38 -2.22 -0.18 -3.06
CA VAL A 38 -3.14 0.93 -2.82
C VAL A 38 -3.64 0.81 -1.39
N ILE A 39 -3.58 1.89 -0.62
CA ILE A 39 -3.97 1.96 0.78
C ILE A 39 -5.05 3.03 0.93
N ASN A 40 -6.23 2.61 1.41
CA ASN A 40 -7.40 3.46 1.66
C ASN A 40 -7.77 4.38 0.47
N ASP A 41 -7.56 3.93 -0.77
CA ASP A 41 -7.77 4.71 -2.00
C ASP A 41 -7.05 6.07 -2.06
N ALA A 42 -6.09 6.30 -1.16
CA ALA A 42 -5.45 7.61 -0.97
C ALA A 42 -3.94 7.57 -1.17
N THR A 43 -3.29 6.48 -0.77
CA THR A 43 -1.84 6.30 -0.92
C THR A 43 -1.56 5.12 -1.82
N GLU A 44 -0.70 5.30 -2.82
CA GLU A 44 -0.33 4.23 -3.74
C GLU A 44 1.16 4.26 -4.10
N PHE A 45 1.71 3.09 -4.38
CA PHE A 45 3.06 2.94 -4.91
C PHE A 45 3.21 1.62 -5.67
N VAL A 46 4.26 1.56 -6.51
CA VAL A 46 4.60 0.40 -7.33
C VAL A 46 5.92 -0.20 -6.83
N GLY A 47 6.00 -1.53 -6.88
CA GLY A 47 7.17 -2.30 -6.50
C GLY A 47 7.22 -2.65 -5.03
N ALA A 48 8.18 -3.53 -4.69
CA ALA A 48 8.46 -3.87 -3.31
C ALA A 48 9.23 -2.72 -2.64
N GLN A 49 8.69 -2.22 -1.53
CA GLN A 49 9.33 -1.20 -0.72
C GLN A 49 10.03 -1.84 0.48
N PRO A 50 11.17 -1.30 0.96
CA PRO A 50 11.72 -1.60 2.28
C PRO A 50 10.67 -1.43 3.37
N GLU A 51 10.72 -2.28 4.39
CA GLU A 51 9.74 -2.29 5.48
C GLU A 51 9.54 -0.93 6.17
N PRO A 52 10.59 -0.15 6.51
CA PRO A 52 10.40 1.17 7.15
C PRO A 52 9.60 2.14 6.28
N GLN A 53 9.81 2.10 4.96
CA GLN A 53 9.09 2.95 4.02
C GLN A 53 7.64 2.49 3.88
N PHE A 54 7.41 1.17 3.87
CA PHE A 54 6.07 0.60 3.86
C PHE A 54 5.26 1.02 5.09
N VAL A 55 5.84 0.96 6.30
CA VAL A 55 5.20 1.48 7.53
C VAL A 55 4.86 2.97 7.38
N GLY A 56 5.77 3.77 6.83
CA GLY A 56 5.56 5.19 6.58
C GLY A 56 4.32 5.46 5.71
N TYR A 57 4.15 4.70 4.63
CA TYR A 57 2.96 4.79 3.77
C TYR A 57 1.67 4.39 4.49
N VAL A 58 1.71 3.31 5.30
CA VAL A 58 0.54 2.88 6.10
C VAL A 58 0.16 3.94 7.14
N ALA A 59 1.15 4.51 7.85
CA ALA A 59 0.91 5.56 8.83
C ALA A 59 0.36 6.84 8.18
N HIS A 60 0.88 7.22 7.01
CA HIS A 60 0.35 8.33 6.21
C HIS A 60 -1.12 8.12 5.88
N ALA A 61 -1.44 6.96 5.28
CA ALA A 61 -2.79 6.61 4.86
C ALA A 61 -3.78 6.46 6.04
N ALA A 62 -3.28 6.17 7.24
CA ALA A 62 -4.06 6.12 8.48
C ALA A 62 -4.25 7.50 9.13
N GLY A 63 -3.67 8.58 8.57
CA GLY A 63 -3.71 9.92 9.15
C GLY A 63 -2.86 10.07 10.41
N LEU A 64 -1.85 9.22 10.58
CA LEU A 64 -0.98 9.18 11.77
C LEU A 64 0.32 10.00 11.59
N GLN A 65 0.43 10.81 10.54
CA GLN A 65 1.61 11.67 10.36
C GLN A 65 1.41 13.07 10.95
N ASP A 66 2.04 13.30 12.10
CA ASP A 66 2.98 14.40 12.25
C ASP A 66 4.41 13.81 12.10
N ALA A 67 5.29 14.53 11.41
CA ALA A 67 6.69 14.23 11.09
C ALA A 67 6.96 13.48 9.77
N SER A 68 7.04 14.26 8.70
CA SER A 68 7.89 13.98 7.54
C SER A 68 9.33 13.74 7.98
N PRO A 69 10.03 12.67 7.53
CA PRO A 69 11.45 12.77 7.36
C PRO A 69 11.67 13.55 6.06
N THR A 70 11.98 14.84 6.19
CA THR A 70 12.63 15.60 5.13
C THR A 70 13.87 14.81 4.71
N ALA A 71 13.87 14.30 3.48
CA ALA A 71 15.08 13.80 2.85
C ALA A 71 15.95 15.03 2.55
N GLU A 72 17.03 15.17 3.32
CA GLU A 72 18.29 15.77 2.82
C GLU A 72 18.90 14.87 1.74
#